data_AF-S0J4A4-F1
#
_entry.id   AF-S0J4A4-F1
#
_cell.length_a   1.000
_cell.length_b   1.000
_cell.length_c   1.000
_cell.angle_alpha   90.00
_cell.angle_beta   90.00
_cell.angle_gamma   90.00
#
_symmetry.space_group_name_H-M   'P 1'
#
loop_
_entity.id
_entity.type
_entity.pdbx_description
1 polymer ?
#
loop_
_entity_poly.entity_id
_entity_poly.type
_entity_poly.pdbx_seq_one_letter_code
_entity_poly.pdbx_strand_id
1 'polypeptide(L)'
;MSIIWKYLDKRSAAVDALKDYSSMKFIIEHTDDEIKAAYEKMGGVSSPQSDGMPRTHNPHAVEDRMIKGIEEIDVLKERYRQAVEYMAWFLPAWEELSEDERYVLEAFYGDGNEYGSSVIYKIADHFHIEQSSAYNKKNRALHHLTILLFGKS
;
A
#
# COMPACT_ATOMS: atom_id res chain seq x y z
N MET A 1 18.03 -0.19 -19.09
CA MET A 1 16.76 0.54 -18.86
C MET A 1 15.84 0.26 -20.04
N SER A 2 14.63 -0.27 -19.82
CA SER A 2 13.66 -0.52 -20.91
C SER A 2 13.22 0.79 -21.57
N ILE A 3 13.03 0.82 -22.90
CA ILE A 3 12.60 2.01 -23.66
C ILE A 3 11.22 2.52 -23.18
N ILE A 4 10.39 1.63 -22.64
CA ILE A 4 9.05 1.93 -22.11
C ILE A 4 9.09 3.03 -21.03
N TRP A 5 10.15 3.06 -20.20
CA TRP A 5 10.31 4.06 -19.14
C TRP A 5 10.43 5.51 -19.64
N LYS A 6 10.77 5.71 -20.92
CA LYS A 6 10.86 7.03 -21.54
C LYS A 6 9.48 7.64 -21.84
N TYR A 7 8.46 6.80 -21.99
CA TYR A 7 7.11 7.20 -22.38
C TYR A 7 6.10 7.12 -21.23
N LEU A 8 6.52 6.60 -20.07
CA LEU A 8 5.70 6.54 -18.87
C LEU A 8 5.60 7.93 -18.23
N ASP A 9 4.40 8.31 -17.77
CA ASP A 9 4.24 9.46 -16.86
C ASP A 9 4.82 9.12 -15.49
N LYS A 10 6.12 9.37 -15.35
CA LYS A 10 6.89 9.11 -14.12
C LYS A 10 6.34 9.90 -12.93
N ARG A 11 5.76 11.09 -13.16
CA ARG A 11 5.24 11.92 -12.08
C ARG A 11 3.95 11.31 -11.53
N SER A 12 3.04 10.85 -12.40
CA SER A 12 1.86 10.12 -11.94
C SER A 12 2.26 8.83 -11.23
N ALA A 13 3.20 8.07 -11.79
CA ALA A 13 3.70 6.83 -11.19
C ALA A 13 4.31 7.05 -9.80
N ALA A 14 5.01 8.17 -9.56
CA ALA A 14 5.54 8.51 -8.24
C ALA A 14 4.42 8.83 -7.22
N VAL A 15 3.33 9.47 -7.67
CA VAL A 15 2.16 9.73 -6.82
C VAL A 15 1.45 8.42 -6.46
N ASP A 16 1.29 7.52 -7.43
CA ASP A 16 0.66 6.22 -7.19
C ASP A 16 1.51 5.38 -6.22
N ALA A 17 2.84 5.35 -6.44
CA ALA A 17 3.75 4.73 -5.49
C ALA A 17 3.61 5.32 -4.08
N LEU A 18 3.55 6.65 -3.92
CA LEU A 18 3.35 7.28 -2.60
C LEU A 18 2.07 6.83 -1.89
N LYS A 19 0.98 6.66 -2.62
CA LYS A 19 -0.30 6.22 -2.06
C LYS A 19 -0.27 4.75 -1.65
N ASP A 20 0.46 3.93 -2.40
CA ASP A 20 0.60 2.51 -2.08
C ASP A 20 1.49 2.27 -0.85
N TYR A 21 2.34 3.23 -0.48
CA TYR A 21 3.34 3.06 0.59
C TYR A 21 2.74 2.58 1.92
N SER A 22 1.66 3.22 2.38
CA SER A 22 0.99 2.84 3.63
C SER A 22 0.36 1.44 3.55
N SER A 23 -0.26 1.13 2.41
CA SER A 23 -0.86 -0.18 2.15
C SER A 23 0.20 -1.29 2.12
N MET A 24 1.35 -1.05 1.50
CA MET A 24 2.45 -2.03 1.45
C MET A 24 3.04 -2.27 2.84
N LYS A 25 3.21 -1.19 3.62
CA LYS A 25 3.62 -1.30 5.03
C LYS A 25 2.61 -2.12 5.84
N PHE A 26 1.31 -1.83 5.68
CA PHE A 26 0.23 -2.57 6.37
C PHE A 26 0.25 -4.07 6.03
N ILE A 27 0.42 -4.42 4.74
CA ILE A 27 0.53 -5.82 4.30
C ILE A 27 1.68 -6.52 5.03
N ILE A 28 2.86 -5.92 5.09
CA ILE A 28 4.02 -6.52 5.76
C ILE A 28 3.76 -6.72 7.25
N GLU A 29 3.11 -5.76 7.91
CA GLU A 29 2.84 -5.81 9.35
C GLU A 29 1.78 -6.86 9.73
N HIS A 30 0.80 -7.14 8.86
CA HIS A 30 -0.37 -7.94 9.22
C HIS A 30 -0.46 -9.30 8.51
N THR A 31 0.37 -9.58 7.50
CA THR A 31 0.26 -10.85 6.74
C THR A 31 0.45 -12.08 7.62
N ASP A 32 1.36 -12.05 8.60
CA ASP A 32 1.60 -13.20 9.48
C ASP A 32 0.35 -13.59 10.28
N ASP A 33 -0.39 -12.59 10.77
CA ASP A 33 -1.66 -12.79 11.48
C ASP A 33 -2.75 -13.31 10.53
N GLU A 34 -2.84 -12.77 9.30
CA GLU A 34 -3.77 -13.25 8.28
C GLU A 34 -3.49 -14.71 7.89
N ILE A 35 -2.22 -15.09 7.72
CA ILE A 35 -1.81 -16.47 7.41
C ILE A 35 -2.17 -17.40 8.58
N LYS A 36 -1.92 -16.98 9.83
CA LYS A 36 -2.28 -17.77 11.00
C LYS A 36 -3.79 -17.99 11.08
N ALA A 37 -4.59 -16.95 10.85
CA ALA A 37 -6.04 -17.05 10.82
C ALA A 37 -6.53 -18.00 9.71
N ALA A 38 -5.88 -17.98 8.53
CA ALA A 38 -6.20 -18.91 7.45
C ALA A 38 -5.92 -20.38 7.84
N TYR A 39 -4.79 -20.65 8.51
CA TYR A 39 -4.49 -21.99 9.04
C TYR A 39 -5.50 -22.46 10.10
N GLU A 40 -5.90 -21.58 11.02
CA GLU A 40 -6.90 -21.90 12.05
C GLU A 40 -8.26 -22.23 11.41
N LYS A 41 -8.66 -21.47 10.38
CA LYS A 41 -9.88 -21.72 9.61
C LYS A 41 -9.84 -23.04 8.85
N MET A 42 -8.69 -23.46 8.34
CA MET A 42 -8.52 -24.78 7.70
C MET A 42 -8.72 -25.93 8.70
N GLY A 43 -8.15 -25.81 9.89
CA GLY A 43 -8.22 -26.84 10.94
C GLY A 43 -9.53 -26.83 11.76
N GLY A 44 -10.30 -25.75 11.68
CA GLY A 44 -11.53 -25.57 12.45
C GLY A 44 -12.65 -26.54 12.06
N VAL A 45 -13.44 -26.95 13.05
CA VAL A 45 -14.67 -27.72 12.82
C VAL A 45 -15.79 -26.75 12.44
N SER A 46 -16.55 -27.06 11.38
CA SER A 46 -17.69 -26.22 10.99
C SER A 46 -18.74 -26.24 12.09
N SER A 47 -19.14 -25.07 12.57
CA SER A 47 -20.25 -24.96 13.52
C SER A 47 -21.54 -25.49 12.89
N PRO A 48 -22.35 -26.26 13.63
CA PRO A 48 -23.71 -26.60 13.19
C PRO A 48 -24.51 -25.32 12.96
N GLN A 49 -25.04 -25.13 11.76
CA GLN A 49 -25.96 -24.04 11.46
C GLN A 49 -27.39 -24.53 11.74
N SER A 50 -28.05 -23.95 12.73
CA SER A 50 -29.44 -24.27 13.09
C SER A 50 -30.41 -23.39 12.29
N ASP A 51 -30.50 -23.60 10.98
CA ASP A 51 -31.44 -22.89 10.09
C ASP A 51 -32.75 -23.69 9.86
N GLY A 52 -32.84 -24.91 10.41
CA GLY A 52 -34.04 -25.76 10.32
C GLY A 52 -34.27 -26.40 8.95
N MET A 53 -33.35 -26.20 8.00
CA MET A 53 -33.48 -26.71 6.63
C MET A 53 -32.69 -28.02 6.45
N PRO A 54 -33.24 -29.03 5.76
CA PRO A 54 -32.49 -30.23 5.39
C PRO A 54 -31.28 -29.86 4.54
N ARG A 55 -30.10 -30.35 4.92
CA ARG A 55 -28.84 -30.07 4.21
C ARG A 55 -28.39 -31.25 3.38
N THR A 56 -27.85 -30.94 2.21
CA THR A 56 -27.11 -31.90 1.39
C THR A 56 -25.80 -32.24 2.09
N HIS A 57 -25.58 -33.51 2.39
CA HIS A 57 -24.33 -34.00 2.96
C HIS A 57 -23.22 -33.89 1.89
N ASN A 58 -22.24 -33.02 2.10
CA ASN A 58 -21.02 -32.98 1.29
C ASN A 58 -19.90 -33.74 2.00
N PRO A 59 -19.54 -34.96 1.56
CA PRO A 59 -18.45 -35.72 2.16
C PRO A 59 -17.06 -35.09 1.93
N HIS A 60 -16.93 -34.19 0.95
CA HIS A 60 -15.68 -33.48 0.61
C HIS A 60 -15.56 -32.11 1.28
N ALA A 61 -16.49 -31.73 2.19
CA ALA A 61 -16.51 -30.39 2.78
C ALA A 61 -15.22 -30.00 3.54
N VAL A 62 -14.46 -30.98 4.02
CA VAL A 62 -13.15 -30.76 4.66
C VAL A 62 -12.08 -30.49 3.61
N GLU A 63 -12.05 -31.29 2.53
CA GLU A 63 -11.10 -31.13 1.42
C GLU A 63 -11.30 -29.78 0.72
N ASP A 64 -12.55 -29.41 0.43
CA ASP A 64 -12.90 -28.10 -0.17
C ASP A 64 -12.38 -26.93 0.68
N ARG A 65 -12.49 -27.04 2.02
CA ARG A 65 -11.99 -26.02 2.95
C ARG A 65 -10.48 -25.96 2.97
N MET A 66 -9.81 -27.12 2.95
CA MET A 66 -8.35 -27.19 2.89
C MET A 66 -7.83 -26.55 1.60
N ILE A 67 -8.42 -26.89 0.45
CA ILE A 67 -8.05 -26.33 -0.85
C ILE A 67 -8.20 -24.80 -0.81
N LYS A 68 -9.37 -24.30 -0.38
CA LYS A 68 -9.62 -22.85 -0.28
C LYS A 68 -8.64 -22.15 0.66
N GLY A 69 -8.30 -22.77 1.79
CA GLY A 69 -7.34 -22.21 2.73
C GLY A 69 -5.92 -22.15 2.19
N ILE A 70 -5.50 -23.18 1.43
CA ILE A 70 -4.20 -23.17 0.74
C ILE A 70 -4.17 -22.05 -0.30
N GLU A 71 -5.22 -21.90 -1.12
CA GLU A 71 -5.33 -20.80 -2.10
C GLU A 71 -5.26 -19.42 -1.42
N GLU A 72 -5.95 -19.24 -0.29
CA GLU A 72 -5.93 -18.00 0.51
C GLU A 72 -4.52 -17.70 1.03
N ILE A 73 -3.81 -18.70 1.55
CA ILE A 73 -2.42 -18.57 2.02
C ILE A 73 -1.46 -18.23 0.88
N ASP A 74 -1.62 -18.84 -0.29
CA ASP A 74 -0.76 -18.56 -1.45
C ASP A 74 -0.94 -17.11 -1.93
N VAL A 75 -2.17 -16.61 -1.96
CA VAL A 75 -2.45 -15.19 -2.27
C VAL A 75 -1.84 -14.27 -1.22
N LEU A 76 -1.93 -14.62 0.07
CA LEU A 76 -1.32 -13.84 1.16
C LEU A 76 0.20 -13.73 1.00
N LYS A 77 0.86 -14.87 0.77
CA LYS A 77 2.31 -14.93 0.57
C LYS A 77 2.76 -14.13 -0.65
N GLU A 78 2.02 -14.21 -1.75
CA GLU A 78 2.34 -13.46 -2.96
C GLU A 78 2.18 -11.94 -2.74
N ARG A 79 1.12 -11.50 -2.07
CA ARG A 79 0.95 -10.08 -1.69
C ARG A 79 2.08 -9.60 -0.79
N TYR A 80 2.50 -10.41 0.18
CA TYR A 80 3.64 -10.10 1.04
C TYR A 80 4.95 -9.99 0.24
N ARG A 81 5.22 -10.93 -0.67
CA ARG A 81 6.40 -10.88 -1.55
C ARG A 81 6.42 -9.57 -2.35
N GLN A 82 5.30 -9.20 -2.96
CA GLN A 82 5.17 -7.96 -3.72
C GLN A 82 5.37 -6.72 -2.84
N ALA A 83 4.81 -6.70 -1.63
CA ALA A 83 5.01 -5.61 -0.69
C ALA A 83 6.48 -5.47 -0.27
N VAL A 84 7.17 -6.57 0.01
CA VAL A 84 8.61 -6.56 0.33
C VAL A 84 9.44 -6.05 -0.85
N GLU A 85 9.16 -6.51 -2.07
CA GLU A 85 9.84 -6.04 -3.29
C GLU A 85 9.60 -4.54 -3.52
N TYR A 86 8.35 -4.09 -3.35
CA TYR A 86 7.99 -2.68 -3.41
C TYR A 86 8.79 -1.87 -2.38
N MET A 87 8.82 -2.30 -1.11
CA MET A 87 9.50 -1.56 -0.04
C MET A 87 11.01 -1.51 -0.26
N ALA A 88 11.61 -2.59 -0.75
CA ALA A 88 13.03 -2.63 -1.10
C ALA A 88 13.39 -1.63 -2.21
N TRP A 89 12.46 -1.35 -3.13
CA TRP A 89 12.63 -0.35 -4.18
C TRP A 89 12.30 1.08 -3.72
N PHE A 90 11.22 1.26 -2.95
CA PHE A 90 10.69 2.57 -2.56
C PHE A 90 11.42 3.21 -1.38
N LEU A 91 11.70 2.44 -0.31
CA LEU A 91 12.28 2.98 0.93
C LEU A 91 13.60 3.71 0.73
N PRO A 92 14.57 3.20 -0.08
CA PRO A 92 15.82 3.94 -0.28
C PRO A 92 15.61 5.33 -0.87
N ALA A 93 14.66 5.48 -1.79
CA ALA A 93 14.31 6.77 -2.37
C ALA A 93 13.55 7.67 -1.37
N TRP A 94 12.70 7.09 -0.53
CA TRP A 94 11.96 7.82 0.50
C TRP A 94 12.88 8.36 1.62
N GLU A 95 13.87 7.58 2.04
CA GLU A 95 14.81 7.98 3.09
C GLU A 95 15.83 9.02 2.63
N GLU A 96 16.16 9.06 1.33
CA GLU A 96 17.05 10.08 0.75
C GLU A 96 16.41 11.48 0.73
N LEU A 97 15.07 11.57 0.80
CA LEU A 97 14.38 12.85 0.93
C LEU A 97 14.74 13.53 2.27
N SER A 98 14.66 14.85 2.30
CA SER A 98 14.67 15.58 3.57
C SER A 98 13.39 15.32 4.37
N GLU A 99 13.46 15.50 5.69
CA GLU A 99 12.29 15.42 6.58
C GLU A 99 11.17 16.38 6.12
N ASP A 100 11.56 17.59 5.73
CA ASP A 100 10.72 18.60 5.11
C ASP A 100 9.98 18.12 3.85
N GLU A 101 10.66 17.37 2.98
CA GLU A 101 10.08 16.83 1.76
C GLU A 101 9.13 15.68 2.07
N ARG A 102 9.54 14.77 2.97
CA ARG A 102 8.67 13.67 3.44
C ARG A 102 7.40 14.21 4.07
N TYR A 103 7.51 15.18 4.98
CA TYR A 103 6.37 15.82 5.63
C TYR A 103 5.38 16.39 4.59
N VAL A 104 5.89 17.14 3.61
CA VAL A 104 5.03 17.72 2.57
C VAL A 104 4.34 16.63 1.74
N LEU A 105 5.06 15.57 1.36
CA LEU A 105 4.48 14.50 0.55
C LEU A 105 3.47 13.66 1.34
N GLU A 106 3.76 13.35 2.60
CA GLU A 106 2.86 12.63 3.50
C GLU A 106 1.58 13.44 3.77
N ALA A 107 1.71 14.74 4.05
CA ALA A 107 0.58 15.65 4.20
C ALA A 107 -0.27 15.78 2.93
N PHE A 108 0.24 15.43 1.74
CA PHE A 108 -0.52 15.46 0.49
C PHE A 108 -1.07 14.12 0.03
N TYR A 109 -0.33 13.05 0.27
CA TYR A 109 -0.56 11.74 -0.35
C TYR A 109 -0.72 10.60 0.66
N GLY A 110 -0.50 10.84 1.96
CA GLY A 110 -0.71 9.85 3.03
C GLY A 110 -2.17 9.50 3.31
N ASP A 111 -2.37 8.40 4.04
CA ASP A 111 -3.68 7.87 4.42
C ASP A 111 -4.36 8.78 5.44
N GLY A 112 -5.44 9.45 5.02
CA GLY A 112 -6.23 10.35 5.87
C GLY A 112 -6.27 11.81 5.40
N ASN A 113 -5.73 12.13 4.22
CA ASN A 113 -5.71 13.51 3.76
C ASN A 113 -7.08 14.09 3.43
N GLU A 114 -7.34 15.27 3.99
CA GLU A 114 -8.36 16.18 3.50
C GLU A 114 -7.89 16.71 2.13
N TYR A 115 -8.49 16.24 1.06
CA TYR A 115 -8.09 16.65 -0.29
C TYR A 115 -8.21 18.16 -0.49
N GLY A 116 -7.17 18.75 -1.09
CA GLY A 116 -7.24 20.09 -1.68
C GLY A 116 -6.64 21.21 -0.82
N SER A 117 -7.36 22.33 -0.73
CA SER A 117 -6.84 23.58 -0.18
C SER A 117 -6.46 23.49 1.29
N SER A 118 -7.15 22.67 2.10
CA SER A 118 -6.88 22.51 3.53
C SER A 118 -5.46 22.01 3.82
N VAL A 119 -4.94 21.09 3.03
CA VAL A 119 -3.56 20.60 3.16
C VAL A 119 -2.52 21.69 2.84
N ILE A 120 -2.78 22.50 1.81
CA ILE A 120 -1.91 23.64 1.49
C ILE A 120 -1.86 24.62 2.66
N TYR A 121 -3.00 24.90 3.30
CA TYR A 121 -3.02 25.77 4.48
C TYR A 121 -2.19 25.18 5.62
N LYS A 122 -2.29 23.87 5.88
CA LYS A 122 -1.48 23.18 6.91
C LYS A 122 0.01 23.31 6.64
N ILE A 123 0.43 23.12 5.39
CA ILE A 123 1.85 23.23 5.00
C ILE A 123 2.32 24.68 5.04
N ALA A 124 1.51 25.62 4.55
CA ALA A 124 1.80 27.05 4.59
C ALA A 124 1.98 27.53 6.05
N ASP A 125 1.10 27.09 6.95
CA ASP A 125 1.18 27.38 8.38
C ASP A 125 2.41 26.74 9.02
N HIS A 126 2.65 25.44 8.78
CA HIS A 126 3.78 24.69 9.34
C HIS A 126 5.15 25.29 8.99
N PHE A 127 5.33 25.74 7.74
CA PHE A 127 6.58 26.35 7.30
C PHE A 127 6.59 27.88 7.41
N HIS A 128 5.49 28.50 7.86
CA HIS A 128 5.31 29.96 7.87
C HIS A 128 5.59 30.61 6.51
N ILE A 129 5.02 30.03 5.45
CA ILE A 129 5.18 30.49 4.06
C ILE A 129 3.83 30.76 3.40
N GLU A 130 3.85 31.47 2.28
CA GLU A 130 2.67 31.64 1.45
C GLU A 130 2.20 30.33 0.80
N GLN A 131 0.91 30.21 0.50
CA GLN A 131 0.33 29.05 -0.19
C GLN A 131 1.02 28.75 -1.53
N SER A 132 1.37 29.79 -2.29
CA SER A 132 2.11 29.69 -3.55
C SER A 132 3.46 28.97 -3.35
N SER A 133 4.16 29.30 -2.26
CA SER A 133 5.42 28.69 -1.86
C SER A 133 5.21 27.25 -1.36
N ALA A 134 4.13 26.96 -0.65
CA ALA A 134 3.76 25.61 -0.25
C ALA A 134 3.51 24.69 -1.47
N TYR A 135 2.76 25.16 -2.47
CA TYR A 135 2.58 24.45 -3.75
C TYR A 135 3.92 24.16 -4.44
N ASN A 136 4.81 25.14 -4.48
CA ASN A 136 6.14 24.97 -5.06
C ASN A 136 6.99 23.95 -4.29
N LYS A 137 6.94 23.98 -2.95
CA LYS A 137 7.65 23.02 -2.09
C LYS A 137 7.19 21.59 -2.37
N LYS A 138 5.88 21.36 -2.44
CA LYS A 138 5.28 20.08 -2.84
C LYS A 138 5.73 19.63 -4.23
N ASN A 139 5.72 20.54 -5.20
CA ASN A 139 6.10 20.19 -6.57
C ASN A 139 7.59 19.81 -6.68
N ARG A 140 8.46 20.49 -5.93
CA ARG A 140 9.90 20.16 -5.84
C ARG A 140 10.13 18.82 -5.15
N ALA A 141 9.49 18.58 -4.00
CA ALA A 141 9.58 17.32 -3.27
C ALA A 141 9.16 16.13 -4.15
N LEU A 142 8.02 16.25 -4.84
CA LEU A 142 7.53 15.20 -5.74
C LEU A 142 8.46 15.00 -6.94
N HIS A 143 9.03 16.08 -7.49
CA HIS A 143 9.99 15.97 -8.58
C HIS A 143 11.28 15.27 -8.13
N HIS A 144 11.78 15.60 -6.95
CA HIS A 144 12.95 14.97 -6.35
C HIS A 144 12.72 13.46 -6.16
N LEU A 145 11.61 13.07 -5.54
CA LEU A 145 11.25 11.65 -5.40
C LEU A 145 11.12 10.95 -6.76
N THR A 146 10.51 11.60 -7.75
CA THR A 146 10.39 11.04 -9.11
C THR A 146 11.75 10.71 -9.71
N ILE A 147 12.75 11.58 -9.50
CA ILE A 147 14.13 11.35 -9.96
C ILE A 147 14.77 10.19 -9.20
N LEU A 148 14.55 10.10 -7.88
CA LEU A 148 15.12 9.02 -7.07
C LEU A 148 14.55 7.65 -7.46
N LEU A 149 13.25 7.58 -7.77
CA LEU A 149 12.58 6.33 -8.15
C LEU A 149 12.85 5.89 -9.59
N PHE A 150 12.85 6.83 -10.55
CA PHE A 150 12.81 6.52 -11.99
C PHE A 150 13.96 7.14 -12.79
N GLY A 151 14.90 7.82 -12.13
CA GLY A 151 15.96 8.59 -12.77
C GLY A 151 15.46 9.87 -13.43
N LYS A 152 16.39 10.63 -14.01
CA LYS A 152 16.08 11.87 -14.74
C LYS A 152 15.12 11.59 -15.91
N SER A 153 14.17 12.50 -16.12
CA SER A 153 13.27 12.52 -17.27
C SER A 153 13.95 13.14 -18.49
#